data_AF-A0A3Q9FUY2-F1
#
_entry.id   AF-A0A3Q9FUY2-F1
#
_cell.length_a   1.000
_cell.length_b   1.000
_cell.length_c   1.000
_cell.angle_alpha   90.00
_cell.angle_beta   90.00
_cell.angle_gamma   90.00
#
_symmetry.space_group_name_H-M   'P 1'
#
loop_
_entity.id
_entity.type
_entity.pdbx_description
1 polymer ?
#
loop_
_entity_poly.entity_id
_entity_poly.type
_entity_poly.pdbx_seq_one_letter_code
_entity_poly.pdbx_strand_id
1 'polypeptide(L)'
;MSKQKVPSSINKTVRFGLGVLLFMGGVNHFIHPEFYNPWIFDFLPKYWTNIIVGGVEVIIALLLFSSKNSKVGGLAFCVLMVLFLPIHFLDLFKDPPYIGVLPIAIGRFLFQFVLIALGYFIAKGKLPMSYK
;
A
#
# COMPACT_ATOMS: atom_id res chain seq x y z
N MET A 1 5.24 15.27 -33.42
CA MET A 1 4.98 15.52 -31.98
C MET A 1 6.14 14.98 -31.18
N SER A 2 6.87 15.87 -30.50
CA SER A 2 7.99 15.53 -29.61
C SER A 2 7.47 14.68 -28.46
N LYS A 3 8.04 13.49 -28.29
CA LYS A 3 7.69 12.58 -27.20
C LYS A 3 8.35 13.07 -25.92
N GLN A 4 7.57 13.64 -25.02
CA GLN A 4 8.08 14.22 -23.78
C GLN A 4 8.59 13.10 -22.87
N LYS A 5 9.93 12.98 -22.73
CA LYS A 5 10.56 12.07 -21.77
C LYS A 5 10.14 12.46 -20.36
N VAL A 6 9.46 11.57 -19.66
CA VAL A 6 9.10 11.79 -18.26
C VAL A 6 10.36 11.66 -17.40
N PRO A 7 10.68 12.68 -16.59
CA PRO A 7 11.90 12.68 -15.79
C PRO A 7 11.97 11.49 -14.83
N SER A 8 13.17 10.92 -14.70
CA SER A 8 13.44 9.85 -13.72
C SER A 8 13.17 10.27 -12.26
N SER A 9 13.11 11.58 -11.98
CA SER A 9 12.78 12.14 -10.66
C SER A 9 11.35 11.85 -10.24
N ILE A 10 10.36 11.90 -11.15
CA ILE A 10 8.95 11.61 -10.83
C ILE A 10 8.78 10.17 -10.34
N ASN A 11 9.49 9.23 -10.97
CA ASN A 11 9.46 7.83 -10.58
C ASN A 11 10.03 7.60 -9.17
N LYS A 12 11.04 8.38 -8.78
CA LYS A 12 11.59 8.35 -7.43
C LYS A 12 10.59 8.92 -6.43
N THR A 13 9.96 10.05 -6.73
CA THR A 13 8.96 10.67 -5.85
C THR A 13 7.80 9.73 -5.54
N VAL A 14 7.20 9.09 -6.55
CA VAL A 14 6.10 8.14 -6.34
C VAL A 14 6.54 6.97 -5.47
N ARG A 15 7.67 6.34 -5.80
CA ARG A 15 8.20 5.22 -5.03
C ARG A 15 8.49 5.58 -3.58
N PHE A 16 9.10 6.73 -3.34
CA PHE A 16 9.43 7.19 -1.99
C PHE A 16 8.16 7.58 -1.23
N GLY A 17 7.19 8.23 -1.88
CA GLY A 17 5.90 8.54 -1.26
C GLY A 17 5.17 7.27 -0.79
N LEU A 18 5.09 6.25 -1.64
CA LEU A 18 4.52 4.95 -1.27
C LEU A 18 5.34 4.25 -0.19
N GLY A 19 6.66 4.31 -0.28
CA GLY A 19 7.54 3.75 0.75
C GLY A 19 7.35 4.42 2.11
N VAL A 20 7.22 5.75 2.16
CA VAL A 20 6.97 6.48 3.42
C VAL A 20 5.61 6.11 4.00
N LEU A 21 4.54 6.10 3.17
CA LEU A 21 3.20 5.69 3.60
C LEU A 21 3.22 4.30 4.23
N LEU A 22 3.84 3.34 3.55
CA LEU A 22 3.90 1.96 4.01
C LEU A 22 4.82 1.78 5.22
N PHE A 23 5.93 2.51 5.30
CA PHE A 23 6.83 2.48 6.45
C PHE A 23 6.13 3.00 7.70
N MET A 24 5.41 4.12 7.57
CA MET A 24 4.64 4.69 8.68
C MET A 24 3.53 3.75 9.14
N GLY A 25 2.78 3.14 8.22
CA GLY A 25 1.79 2.10 8.55
C GLY A 25 2.43 0.90 9.26
N GLY A 26 3.55 0.41 8.73
CA GLY A 26 4.24 -0.75 9.27
C GLY A 26 4.79 -0.50 10.67
N VAL A 27 5.37 0.68 10.92
CA VAL A 27 5.79 1.10 12.26
C VAL A 27 4.58 1.25 13.20
N ASN A 28 3.47 1.79 12.71
CA ASN A 28 2.27 2.00 13.50
C ASN A 28 1.63 0.69 13.97
N HIS A 29 1.81 -0.43 13.25
CA HIS A 29 1.41 -1.76 13.76
C HIS A 29 2.10 -2.17 15.07
N PHE A 30 3.31 -1.66 15.33
CA PHE A 30 4.05 -1.95 16.57
C PHE A 30 3.74 -0.95 17.68
N ILE A 31 3.53 0.33 17.32
CA ILE A 31 3.28 1.41 18.29
C ILE A 31 1.81 1.44 18.73
N HIS A 32 0.89 1.28 17.77
CA HIS A 32 -0.56 1.40 17.95
C HIS A 32 -1.33 0.21 17.33
N PRO A 33 -1.06 -1.05 17.74
CA PRO A 33 -1.73 -2.24 17.19
C PRO A 33 -3.26 -2.22 17.34
N GLU A 34 -3.78 -1.52 18.35
CA GLU A 34 -5.21 -1.34 18.61
C GLU A 34 -5.96 -0.68 17.45
N PHE A 35 -5.29 0.15 16.65
CA PHE A 35 -5.86 0.76 15.45
C PHE A 35 -6.22 -0.30 14.39
N TYR A 36 -5.44 -1.38 14.32
CA TYR A 36 -5.59 -2.43 13.31
C TYR A 36 -6.42 -3.62 13.79
N ASN A 37 -6.53 -3.82 15.10
CA ASN A 37 -7.28 -4.93 15.70
C ASN A 37 -8.72 -5.11 15.18
N PRO A 38 -9.50 -4.04 14.88
CA PRO A 38 -10.82 -4.19 14.28
C PRO A 38 -10.79 -4.84 12.89
N TRP A 39 -9.72 -4.63 12.12
CA TRP A 39 -9.58 -5.08 10.74
C TRP A 39 -9.09 -6.52 10.61
N ILE A 40 -8.55 -7.08 11.69
CA ILE A 40 -8.03 -8.45 11.75
C ILE A 40 -9.20 -9.41 11.99
N PHE A 41 -9.34 -10.43 11.15
CA PHE A 41 -10.37 -11.46 11.31
C PHE A 41 -10.25 -12.18 12.66
N ASP A 42 -11.38 -12.50 13.28
CA ASP A 42 -11.43 -13.03 14.65
C ASP A 42 -10.71 -14.38 14.83
N PHE A 43 -10.55 -15.17 13.76
CA PHE A 43 -9.81 -16.43 13.81
C PHE A 43 -8.28 -16.25 13.81
N LEU A 44 -7.76 -15.05 13.56
CA LEU A 44 -6.33 -14.77 13.54
C LEU A 44 -5.85 -14.22 14.89
N PRO A 45 -4.66 -14.64 15.37
CA PRO A 45 -4.08 -14.08 16.59
C PRO A 45 -3.64 -12.62 16.34
N LYS A 46 -4.37 -11.67 16.93
CA LYS A 46 -4.20 -10.22 16.70
C LYS A 46 -2.78 -9.72 16.96
N TYR A 47 -2.14 -10.16 18.05
CA TYR A 47 -0.77 -9.79 18.40
C TYR A 47 0.23 -10.18 17.28
N TRP A 48 0.23 -11.45 16.90
CA TRP A 48 1.13 -11.95 15.86
C TRP A 48 0.82 -11.39 14.49
N THR A 49 -0.46 -11.16 14.19
CA THR A 49 -0.88 -10.57 12.93
C THR A 49 -0.32 -9.16 12.77
N ASN A 50 -0.41 -8.32 13.81
CA ASN A 50 0.18 -6.98 13.78
C ASN A 50 1.70 -7.01 13.58
N ILE A 51 2.42 -7.87 14.31
CA ILE A 51 3.88 -7.99 14.17
C ILE A 51 4.27 -8.41 12.76
N ILE A 52 3.61 -9.42 12.20
CA ILE A 52 3.93 -9.96 10.88
C ILE A 52 3.60 -8.95 9.78
N VAL A 53 2.39 -8.38 9.80
CA VAL A 53 1.96 -7.41 8.79
C VAL A 53 2.82 -6.16 8.87
N GLY A 54 3.03 -5.61 10.07
CA GLY A 54 3.90 -4.45 10.27
C GLY A 54 5.33 -4.67 9.78
N GLY A 55 5.90 -5.86 10.05
CA GLY A 55 7.22 -6.23 9.56
C GLY A 55 7.28 -6.33 8.04
N VAL A 56 6.27 -6.96 7.42
CA VAL A 56 6.16 -7.06 5.96
C VAL A 56 6.05 -5.68 5.31
N GLU A 57 5.23 -4.78 5.86
CA GLU A 57 5.10 -3.40 5.39
C GLU A 57 6.42 -2.64 5.45
N VAL A 58 7.14 -2.70 6.58
CA VAL A 58 8.45 -2.06 6.73
C VAL A 58 9.46 -2.61 5.71
N ILE A 59 9.53 -3.93 5.53
CA ILE A 59 10.45 -4.56 4.57
C ILE A 59 10.16 -4.07 3.15
N ILE A 60 8.89 -4.07 2.74
CA ILE A 60 8.49 -3.62 1.40
C ILE A 60 8.83 -2.13 1.21
N ALA A 61 8.63 -1.29 2.23
CA ALA A 61 9.01 0.11 2.18
C ALA A 61 10.52 0.30 1.92
N LEU A 62 11.36 -0.45 2.63
CA LEU A 62 12.82 -0.44 2.42
C LEU A 62 13.20 -0.87 0.99
N LEU A 63 12.48 -1.85 0.41
CA LEU A 63 12.68 -2.25 -0.98
C LEU A 63 12.27 -1.14 -1.97
N LEU A 64 11.21 -0.38 -1.68
CA LEU A 64 10.77 0.75 -2.51
C LEU A 64 11.77 1.91 -2.49
N PHE A 65 12.41 2.18 -1.35
CA PHE A 65 13.48 3.17 -1.24
C PHE A 65 14.75 2.74 -2.00
N SER A 66 15.04 1.45 -2.04
CA SER A 66 16.20 0.92 -2.75
C SER A 66 16.11 1.13 -4.27
N SER A 67 17.11 1.79 -4.86
CA SER A 67 17.21 1.91 -6.32
C SER A 67 17.33 0.54 -7.00
N LYS A 68 18.14 -0.37 -6.42
CA LYS A 68 18.42 -1.72 -6.92
C LYS A 68 17.20 -2.64 -6.84
N ASN A 69 16.46 -2.59 -5.74
CA ASN A 69 15.39 -3.56 -5.45
C ASN A 69 13.97 -3.03 -5.74
N SER A 70 13.84 -1.82 -6.29
CA SER A 70 12.56 -1.15 -6.48
C SER A 70 11.51 -1.92 -7.28
N LYS A 71 11.91 -2.71 -8.27
CA LYS A 71 10.96 -3.54 -9.04
C LYS A 71 10.37 -4.65 -8.17
N VAL A 72 11.20 -5.27 -7.33
CA VAL A 72 10.77 -6.28 -6.35
C VAL A 72 9.87 -5.62 -5.30
N GLY A 73 10.27 -4.45 -4.79
CA GLY A 73 9.45 -3.65 -3.87
C GLY A 73 8.09 -3.27 -4.45
N GLY A 74 8.04 -2.86 -5.72
CA GLY A 74 6.78 -2.56 -6.41
C GLY A 74 5.87 -3.77 -6.57
N LEU A 75 6.44 -4.94 -6.90
CA LEU A 75 5.67 -6.18 -6.99
C LEU A 75 5.13 -6.60 -5.62
N ALA A 76 5.98 -6.59 -4.60
CA ALA A 76 5.58 -6.95 -3.24
C ALA A 76 4.51 -5.98 -2.70
N PHE A 77 4.66 -4.68 -2.95
CA PHE A 77 3.65 -3.67 -2.66
C PHE A 77 2.33 -3.97 -3.36
N CYS A 78 2.37 -4.24 -4.67
CA CYS A 78 1.19 -4.57 -5.46
C CYS A 78 0.45 -5.79 -4.87
N VAL A 79 1.18 -6.86 -4.57
CA VAL A 79 0.62 -8.07 -3.97
C VAL A 79 0.00 -7.76 -2.61
N LEU A 80 0.69 -7.01 -1.75
CA LEU A 80 0.17 -6.62 -0.45
C LEU A 80 -1.14 -5.81 -0.57
N MET A 81 -1.20 -4.85 -1.50
CA MET A 81 -2.43 -4.07 -1.73
C MET A 81 -3.58 -4.94 -2.24
N VAL A 82 -3.30 -5.96 -3.05
CA VAL A 82 -4.32 -6.95 -3.45
C VAL A 82 -4.80 -7.75 -2.24
N LEU A 83 -3.90 -8.15 -1.34
CA LEU A 83 -4.26 -8.88 -0.11
C LEU A 83 -5.08 -8.04 0.88
N PHE A 84 -4.92 -6.71 0.89
CA PHE A 84 -5.73 -5.80 1.70
C PHE A 84 -7.08 -5.44 1.06
N LEU A 85 -7.27 -5.71 -0.23
CA LEU A 85 -8.51 -5.38 -0.94
C LEU A 85 -9.78 -6.00 -0.31
N PRO A 86 -9.79 -7.28 0.15
CA PRO A 86 -10.94 -7.86 0.85
C PRO A 86 -11.34 -7.07 2.09
N ILE A 87 -10.35 -6.56 2.85
CA ILE A 87 -10.60 -5.78 4.07
C ILE A 87 -11.32 -4.47 3.73
N HIS A 88 -10.86 -3.75 2.70
CA HIS A 88 -11.53 -2.52 2.26
C HIS A 88 -12.89 -2.76 1.60
N PHE A 89 -13.08 -3.92 0.97
CA PHE A 89 -14.37 -4.30 0.43
C PHE A 89 -15.39 -4.58 1.54
N LEU A 90 -15.01 -5.37 2.55
CA LEU A 90 -15.89 -5.70 3.68
C LEU A 90 -16.28 -4.46 4.50
N ASP A 91 -15.38 -3.49 4.60
CA ASP A 91 -15.60 -2.21 5.29
C ASP A 91 -16.74 -1.37 4.68
N LEU A 92 -17.09 -1.58 3.39
CA LEU A 92 -18.23 -0.92 2.74
C LEU A 92 -19.58 -1.36 3.33
N PHE A 93 -19.62 -2.54 3.95
CA PHE A 93 -20.84 -3.16 4.48
C PHE A 93 -20.90 -3.13 6.01
N LYS A 94 -19.88 -2.57 6.67
CA LYS A 94 -19.81 -2.48 8.12
C LYS A 94 -20.52 -1.21 8.61
N ASP A 95 -21.28 -1.33 9.70
CA ASP A 95 -21.93 -0.20 10.37
C ASP A 95 -21.58 -0.16 11.87
N PRO A 96 -20.83 0.86 12.35
CA PRO A 96 -20.15 1.87 11.55
C PRO A 96 -18.96 1.26 10.78
N PRO A 97 -18.50 1.89 9.68
CA PRO A 97 -17.24 1.54 9.04
C PRO A 97 -16.08 1.59 10.03
N TYR A 98 -15.02 0.83 9.76
CA TYR A 98 -13.87 0.76 10.66
C TYR A 98 -13.22 2.13 10.90
N ILE A 99 -13.17 2.98 9.86
CA ILE A 99 -12.74 4.37 9.97
C ILE A 99 -13.80 5.28 9.36
N GLY A 100 -14.31 6.17 10.21
CA GLY A 100 -15.16 7.30 9.83
C GLY A 100 -16.53 6.87 9.32
N VAL A 101 -16.97 7.46 8.21
CA VAL A 101 -18.31 7.27 7.62
C VAL A 101 -18.21 6.57 6.26
N LEU A 102 -19.33 6.05 5.75
CA LEU A 102 -19.39 5.29 4.49
C LEU A 102 -18.68 5.96 3.30
N PRO A 103 -18.81 7.28 3.05
CA PRO A 103 -18.03 7.96 2.01
C PRO A 103 -16.51 7.77 2.12
N ILE A 104 -15.96 7.73 3.34
CA ILE A 104 -14.54 7.52 3.57
C ILE A 104 -14.16 6.06 3.26
N ALA A 105 -15.02 5.10 3.61
CA ALA A 105 -14.82 3.68 3.26
C ALA A 105 -14.82 3.47 1.73
N ILE A 106 -15.76 4.10 1.00
CA ILE A 106 -15.80 4.09 -0.47
C ILE A 106 -14.50 4.68 -1.04
N GLY A 107 -14.05 5.81 -0.50
CA GLY A 107 -12.79 6.44 -0.90
C GLY A 107 -11.57 5.52 -0.73
N ARG A 108 -11.46 4.83 0.41
CA ARG A 108 -10.38 3.84 0.66
C ARG A 108 -10.43 2.69 -0.35
N PHE A 109 -11.61 2.12 -0.58
CA PHE A 109 -11.77 1.02 -1.52
C PHE A 109 -11.35 1.41 -2.94
N LEU A 110 -11.79 2.57 -3.43
CA LEU A 110 -11.40 3.06 -4.76
C LEU A 110 -9.91 3.40 -4.83
N PHE A 111 -9.36 4.03 -3.79
CA PHE A 111 -7.94 4.37 -3.70
C PHE A 111 -7.06 3.12 -3.72
N GLN A 112 -7.55 1.98 -3.23
CA GLN A 112 -6.81 0.73 -3.26
C GLN A 112 -6.43 0.30 -4.68
N PHE A 113 -7.31 0.50 -5.68
CA PHE A 113 -7.00 0.20 -7.07
C PHE A 113 -5.90 1.12 -7.64
N VAL A 114 -5.84 2.37 -7.18
CA VAL A 114 -4.76 3.30 -7.54
C VAL A 114 -3.43 2.78 -6.98
N LEU A 115 -3.40 2.38 -5.71
CA LEU A 115 -2.19 1.82 -5.08
C LEU A 115 -1.72 0.54 -5.78
N ILE A 116 -2.64 -0.39 -6.09
CA ILE A 116 -2.34 -1.60 -6.86
C ILE A 116 -1.70 -1.24 -8.21
N ALA A 117 -2.31 -0.31 -8.96
CA ALA A 117 -1.79 0.12 -10.25
C ALA A 117 -0.38 0.71 -10.13
N LEU A 118 -0.15 1.59 -9.16
CA LEU A 118 1.17 2.19 -8.93
C LEU A 118 2.23 1.12 -8.60
N GLY A 119 1.91 0.15 -7.74
CA GLY A 119 2.79 -0.99 -7.43
C GLY A 119 3.15 -1.80 -8.68
N TYR A 120 2.14 -2.19 -9.46
CA TYR A 120 2.32 -2.90 -10.73
C TYR A 120 3.25 -2.14 -11.68
N PHE A 121 3.02 -0.85 -11.85
CA PHE A 121 3.80 -0.03 -12.76
C PHE A 121 5.26 0.16 -12.28
N ILE A 122 5.50 0.28 -10.98
CA ILE A 122 6.85 0.26 -10.39
C ILE A 122 7.51 -1.09 -10.68
N ALA A 123 6.80 -2.21 -10.51
CA ALA A 123 7.31 -3.55 -10.79
C ALA A 123 7.74 -3.72 -12.26
N LYS A 124 6.97 -3.16 -13.20
CA LYS A 124 7.30 -3.16 -14.64
C LYS A 124 8.40 -2.16 -15.01
N GLY A 125 8.80 -1.26 -14.10
CA GLY A 125 9.68 -0.13 -14.41
C GLY A 125 9.06 0.85 -15.39
N LYS A 126 7.73 0.93 -15.42
CA LYS A 126 6.93 1.74 -16.35
C LYS A 126 5.81 2.43 -15.58
N LEU A 127 6.12 3.47 -14.81
CA LEU A 127 5.07 4.32 -14.24
C LEU A 127 4.17 4.85 -15.36
N PRO A 128 2.84 4.96 -15.17
CA PRO A 128 1.88 5.22 -16.26
C PRO A 128 2.10 6.59 -16.90
N MET A 129 2.67 7.53 -16.14
CA MET A 129 3.11 8.81 -16.69
C MET A 129 4.36 8.69 -17.58
N SER A 130 5.09 7.58 -17.54
CA SER A 130 6.30 7.32 -18.33
C SER A 130 5.98 6.56 -19.63
N TYR A 131 5.12 7.08 -20.50
CA TYR A 131 4.93 6.51 -21.84
C TYR A 131 5.91 7.10 -22.87
N LYS A 132 6.35 6.24 -23.81
CA LYS A 132 7.48 6.43 -24.73
C LYS A 132 7.18 7.20 -26.00
#